data_AF-A8G6W9-F1
#
_entry.id   AF-A8G6W9-F1
#
_cell.length_a   1.000
_cell.length_b   1.000
_cell.length_c   1.000
_cell.angle_alpha   90.00
_cell.angle_beta   90.00
_cell.angle_gamma   90.00
#
_symmetry.space_group_name_H-M   'P 1'
#
loop_
_entity.id
_entity.type
_entity.pdbx_description
1 polymer ?
#
loop_
_entity_poly.entity_id
_entity_poly.type
_entity_poly.pdbx_seq_one_letter_code
_entity_poly.pdbx_strand_id
1 'polypeptide(L)'
;MKQIITQHGWGLNKYFWDEYKVDFLKNNWHWQDNERGYFSTNNYQAKWIKSESKKEIRMALCHSFGFHLMQKKILKEATHIVLINCFNNFLPLSNKRNFILRSLKRMETKIIKDETKDMLKEFIHRSFMPNHMNNSFKNIFYRSLGSFNKTLLLGDLKQLYINRDIPLFLRKDCKIIFIKSENDLILDNESNNNFLDSLNKILDRNPILIKLAQQGHCLNNLNLYEILLNILNDENG
;
A
#
# COMPACT_ATOMS: atom_id res chain seq x y z
N MET A 1 -16.42 16.39 -7.44
CA MET A 1 -14.97 16.33 -7.69
C MET A 1 -14.46 14.93 -7.34
N LYS A 2 -13.46 14.39 -8.06
CA LYS A 2 -12.85 13.08 -7.77
C LYS A 2 -11.37 13.27 -7.45
N GLN A 3 -10.94 12.82 -6.28
CA GLN A 3 -9.58 12.98 -5.78
C GLN A 3 -9.03 11.66 -5.29
N ILE A 4 -7.72 11.47 -5.47
CA ILE A 4 -7.00 10.33 -4.95
C ILE A 4 -5.70 10.77 -4.29
N ILE A 5 -5.45 10.24 -3.10
CA ILE A 5 -4.19 10.40 -2.38
C ILE A 5 -3.59 9.01 -2.19
N THR A 6 -2.38 8.81 -2.68
CA THR A 6 -1.71 7.51 -2.61
C THR A 6 -0.65 7.45 -1.51
N GLN A 7 -0.40 6.25 -1.01
CA GLN A 7 0.72 5.98 -0.11
C GLN A 7 1.35 4.64 -0.46
N HIS A 8 2.60 4.69 -0.92
CA HIS A 8 3.41 3.52 -1.25
C HIS A 8 3.84 2.75 0.02
N GLY A 9 4.22 1.49 -0.17
CA GLY A 9 4.74 0.61 0.88
C GLY A 9 6.20 0.85 1.27
N TRP A 10 6.69 0.03 2.20
CA TRP A 10 8.09 0.05 2.66
C TRP A 10 9.06 -0.29 1.52
N GLY A 11 10.19 0.43 1.43
CA GLY A 11 11.21 0.18 0.41
C GLY A 11 10.81 0.58 -1.03
N LEU A 12 9.66 1.24 -1.20
CA LEU A 12 9.18 1.84 -2.46
C LEU A 12 9.31 3.37 -2.43
N ASN A 13 8.87 4.04 -3.50
CA ASN A 13 8.72 5.50 -3.57
C ASN A 13 7.46 5.85 -4.39
N LYS A 14 7.14 7.14 -4.50
CA LYS A 14 5.97 7.61 -5.26
C LYS A 14 5.92 7.15 -6.72
N TYR A 15 7.06 6.88 -7.36
CA TYR A 15 7.10 6.46 -8.76
C TYR A 15 6.54 5.04 -8.98
N PHE A 16 6.32 4.27 -7.90
CA PHE A 16 5.54 3.03 -7.96
C PHE A 16 4.15 3.23 -8.58
N TRP A 17 3.59 4.44 -8.46
CA TRP A 17 2.25 4.77 -8.92
C TRP A 17 2.17 5.27 -10.36
N ASP A 18 3.30 5.50 -11.02
CA ASP A 18 3.36 6.25 -12.28
C ASP A 18 2.54 5.63 -13.41
N GLU A 19 2.48 4.31 -13.47
CA GLU A 19 1.70 3.63 -14.51
C GLU A 19 0.20 3.63 -14.19
N TYR A 20 -0.15 3.51 -12.91
CA TYR A 20 -1.54 3.47 -12.48
C TYR A 20 -2.21 4.84 -12.61
N LYS A 21 -1.48 5.93 -12.38
CA LYS A 21 -2.08 7.28 -12.37
C LYS A 21 -2.53 7.77 -13.75
N VAL A 22 -1.99 7.21 -14.84
CA VAL A 22 -2.23 7.70 -16.21
C VAL A 22 -3.71 7.75 -16.53
N ASP A 23 -4.44 6.66 -16.33
CA ASP A 23 -5.85 6.59 -16.71
C ASP A 23 -6.76 7.35 -15.74
N PHE A 24 -6.38 7.48 -14.48
CA PHE A 24 -7.08 8.37 -13.54
C PHE A 24 -6.99 9.84 -13.98
N LEU A 25 -5.79 10.29 -14.35
CA LEU A 25 -5.56 11.66 -14.83
C LEU A 25 -6.34 11.93 -16.12
N LYS A 26 -6.31 11.01 -17.09
CA LYS A 26 -7.13 11.10 -18.32
C LYS A 26 -8.63 11.21 -18.03
N ASN A 27 -9.08 10.61 -16.93
CA ASN A 27 -10.49 10.61 -16.50
C ASN A 27 -10.81 11.67 -15.44
N ASN A 28 -10.05 12.77 -15.43
CA ASN A 28 -10.28 13.96 -14.61
C ASN A 28 -10.26 13.70 -13.09
N TRP A 29 -9.47 12.74 -12.62
CA TRP A 29 -9.17 12.61 -11.20
C TRP A 29 -8.02 13.52 -10.81
N HIS A 30 -8.18 14.21 -9.69
CA HIS A 30 -7.08 14.93 -9.07
C HIS A 30 -6.20 13.96 -8.27
N TRP A 31 -4.95 13.77 -8.69
CA TRP A 31 -4.04 12.77 -8.14
C TRP A 31 -2.90 13.42 -7.35
N GLN A 32 -2.65 12.93 -6.13
CA GLN A 32 -1.51 13.33 -5.32
C GLN A 32 -0.82 12.10 -4.71
N ASP A 33 0.50 12.03 -4.83
CA ASP A 33 1.30 10.95 -4.25
C ASP A 33 2.01 11.41 -2.98
N ASN A 34 1.82 10.70 -1.87
CA ASN A 34 2.71 10.87 -0.73
C ASN A 34 4.09 10.26 -1.02
N GLU A 35 5.12 10.85 -0.44
CA GLU A 35 6.49 10.33 -0.48
C GLU A 35 7.02 10.21 0.95
N ARG A 36 7.35 8.98 1.36
CA ARG A 36 7.84 8.70 2.72
C ARG A 36 9.25 9.26 2.94
N GLY A 37 10.08 9.29 1.89
CA GLY A 37 11.47 9.74 1.92
C GLY A 37 12.50 8.62 2.01
N TYR A 38 12.18 7.41 1.52
CA TYR A 38 13.15 6.31 1.54
C TYR A 38 14.31 6.53 0.58
N PHE A 39 14.08 7.20 -0.56
CA PHE A 39 15.07 7.44 -1.62
C PHE A 39 15.19 8.92 -2.02
N SER A 40 14.67 9.81 -1.19
CA SER A 40 14.59 11.24 -1.43
C SER A 40 14.63 11.98 -0.10
N THR A 41 15.29 13.13 -0.04
CA THR A 41 15.21 14.04 1.11
C THR A 41 13.86 14.76 1.18
N ASN A 42 13.14 14.82 0.05
CA ASN A 42 11.85 15.50 -0.06
C ASN A 42 10.75 14.52 0.30
N ASN A 43 10.49 14.39 1.61
CA ASN A 43 9.22 13.83 2.06
C ASN A 43 8.07 14.73 1.58
N TYR A 44 6.92 14.12 1.29
CA TYR A 44 5.73 14.85 0.91
C TYR A 44 4.48 14.18 1.42
N GLN A 45 3.56 15.02 1.89
CA GLN A 45 2.32 14.62 2.50
C GLN A 45 1.19 15.46 1.90
N ALA A 46 0.43 14.83 1.02
CA ALA A 46 -0.72 15.38 0.34
C ALA A 46 -1.85 15.73 1.32
N LYS A 47 -2.75 16.59 0.86
CA LYS A 47 -3.95 17.00 1.59
C LYS A 47 -5.14 16.99 0.65
N TRP A 48 -6.31 16.66 1.17
CA TRP A 48 -7.56 16.79 0.42
C TRP A 48 -7.75 18.25 -0.02
N ILE A 49 -8.04 18.47 -1.30
CA ILE A 49 -8.46 19.77 -1.77
C ILE A 49 -9.90 19.98 -1.32
N LYS A 50 -10.22 21.17 -0.80
CA LYS A 50 -11.61 21.48 -0.43
C LYS A 50 -12.45 21.60 -1.70
N SER A 51 -13.60 20.94 -1.70
CA SER A 51 -14.61 21.08 -2.75
C SER A 51 -15.97 21.31 -2.09
N GLU A 52 -16.76 22.21 -2.66
CA GLU A 52 -18.13 22.51 -2.21
C GLU A 52 -19.15 21.49 -2.72
N SER A 53 -18.74 20.59 -3.63
CA SER A 53 -19.62 19.59 -4.23
C SER A 53 -20.01 18.51 -3.21
N LYS A 54 -21.31 18.31 -3.01
CA LYS A 54 -21.87 17.22 -2.17
C LYS A 54 -21.56 15.80 -2.70
N LYS A 55 -21.21 15.65 -3.97
CA LYS A 55 -20.89 14.36 -4.63
C LYS A 55 -19.38 14.14 -4.78
N GLU A 56 -18.60 14.46 -3.74
CA GLU A 56 -17.15 14.36 -3.80
C GLU A 56 -16.65 12.94 -3.50
N ILE A 57 -15.76 12.42 -4.36
CA ILE A 57 -15.00 11.19 -4.10
C ILE A 57 -13.61 11.58 -3.59
N ARG A 58 -13.29 11.13 -2.37
CA ARG A 58 -11.97 11.23 -1.74
C ARG A 58 -11.45 9.82 -1.51
N MET A 59 -10.61 9.35 -2.41
CA MET A 59 -10.08 7.99 -2.42
C MET A 59 -8.67 7.92 -1.83
N ALA A 60 -8.49 7.30 -0.67
CA ALA A 60 -7.16 6.97 -0.19
C ALA A 60 -6.72 5.63 -0.79
N LEU A 61 -5.57 5.60 -1.46
CA LEU A 61 -5.02 4.39 -2.08
C LEU A 61 -3.74 3.99 -1.34
N CYS A 62 -3.81 2.92 -0.56
CA CYS A 62 -2.70 2.43 0.24
C CYS A 62 -2.18 1.10 -0.30
N HIS A 63 -0.86 0.97 -0.38
CA HIS A 63 -0.22 -0.31 -0.67
C HIS A 63 0.55 -0.80 0.54
N SER A 64 0.31 -2.05 0.96
CA SER A 64 1.09 -2.71 2.00
C SER A 64 1.19 -1.86 3.27
N PHE A 65 2.42 -1.65 3.78
CA PHE A 65 2.73 -0.81 4.92
C PHE A 65 2.30 0.66 4.75
N GLY A 66 1.98 1.09 3.53
CA GLY A 66 1.47 2.42 3.22
C GLY A 66 0.21 2.79 4.00
N PHE A 67 -0.64 1.82 4.38
CA PHE A 67 -1.79 2.10 5.24
C PHE A 67 -1.38 2.71 6.59
N HIS A 68 -0.27 2.25 7.17
CA HIS A 68 0.25 2.77 8.44
C HIS A 68 1.04 4.08 8.28
N LEU A 69 1.56 4.35 7.08
CA LEU A 69 2.27 5.58 6.75
C LEU A 69 1.31 6.74 6.43
N MET A 70 0.10 6.43 5.94
CA MET A 70 -0.90 7.42 5.59
C MET A 70 -1.35 8.19 6.84
N GLN A 71 -1.46 9.52 6.73
CA GLN A 71 -1.98 10.32 7.83
C GLN A 71 -3.40 9.89 8.19
N LYS A 72 -3.64 9.68 9.49
CA LYS A 72 -4.97 9.32 10.01
C LYS A 72 -6.05 10.31 9.58
N LYS A 73 -5.72 11.59 9.42
CA LYS A 73 -6.66 12.63 8.94
C LYS A 73 -7.15 12.34 7.51
N ILE A 74 -6.25 11.92 6.62
CA ILE A 74 -6.60 11.56 5.24
C ILE A 74 -7.55 10.37 5.22
N LEU A 75 -7.23 9.31 5.98
CA LEU A 75 -8.07 8.13 6.10
C LEU A 75 -9.43 8.42 6.74
N LYS A 76 -9.48 9.29 7.75
CA LYS A 76 -10.74 9.74 8.40
C LYS A 76 -11.64 10.53 7.47
N GLU A 77 -11.07 11.31 6.56
CA GLU A 77 -11.83 12.19 5.65
C GLU A 77 -12.13 11.52 4.30
N ALA A 78 -11.57 10.34 4.05
CA ALA A 78 -11.80 9.58 2.84
C ALA A 78 -13.25 9.08 2.78
N THR A 79 -13.83 9.12 1.58
CA THR A 79 -15.11 8.45 1.30
C THR A 79 -14.89 7.03 0.80
N HIS A 80 -13.71 6.78 0.21
CA HIS A 80 -13.30 5.47 -0.30
C HIS A 80 -11.86 5.19 0.16
N ILE A 81 -11.57 3.96 0.57
CA ILE A 81 -10.22 3.51 0.87
C ILE A 81 -9.95 2.24 0.06
N VAL A 82 -8.90 2.27 -0.74
CA VAL A 82 -8.40 1.11 -1.48
C VAL A 82 -7.17 0.58 -0.76
N LEU A 83 -7.24 -0.68 -0.33
CA LEU A 83 -6.20 -1.36 0.40
C LEU A 83 -5.61 -2.46 -0.48
N ILE A 84 -4.41 -2.25 -1.00
CA ILE A 84 -3.72 -3.22 -1.87
C ILE A 84 -2.70 -3.98 -1.05
N ASN A 85 -2.94 -5.28 -0.84
CA ASN A 85 -2.08 -6.16 -0.05
C ASN A 85 -1.70 -5.52 1.31
N CYS A 86 -2.63 -4.80 1.93
CA CYS A 86 -2.44 -4.16 3.23
C CYS A 86 -2.70 -5.15 4.37
N PHE A 87 -2.29 -4.75 5.57
CA PHE A 87 -2.46 -5.49 6.80
C PHE A 87 -2.67 -4.50 7.97
N ASN A 88 -3.28 -4.98 9.05
CA ASN A 88 -3.20 -4.28 10.34
C ASN A 88 -1.96 -4.72 11.12
N ASN A 89 -1.71 -6.02 11.13
CA ASN A 89 -0.55 -6.67 11.75
C ASN A 89 0.18 -7.46 10.69
N PHE A 90 1.47 -7.20 10.52
CA PHE A 90 2.28 -7.88 9.50
C PHE A 90 2.51 -9.35 9.88
N LEU A 91 2.78 -9.59 11.17
CA LEU A 91 3.01 -10.92 11.70
C LEU A 91 1.68 -11.65 11.92
N PRO A 92 1.51 -12.87 11.39
CA PRO A 92 0.33 -13.68 11.64
C PRO A 92 0.30 -14.18 13.09
N LEU A 93 -0.84 -14.71 13.53
CA LEU A 93 -1.00 -15.31 14.86
C LEU A 93 -0.53 -16.77 14.89
N SER A 94 -0.54 -17.46 13.73
CA SER A 94 -0.07 -18.84 13.61
C SER A 94 1.44 -19.03 13.85
N ASN A 95 1.86 -20.29 13.86
CA ASN A 95 3.26 -20.72 13.98
C ASN A 95 4.19 -20.15 12.88
N LYS A 96 3.64 -19.74 11.72
CA LYS A 96 4.40 -19.06 10.65
C LYS A 96 5.05 -17.75 11.12
N ARG A 97 4.50 -17.14 12.17
CA ARG A 97 5.03 -15.92 12.81
C ARG A 97 6.53 -15.98 13.04
N ASN A 98 7.03 -17.07 13.60
CA ASN A 98 8.45 -17.20 13.93
C ASN A 98 9.35 -17.21 12.69
N PHE A 99 8.88 -17.82 11.60
CA PHE A 99 9.60 -17.84 10.33
C PHE A 99 9.67 -16.43 9.71
N ILE A 100 8.54 -15.72 9.69
CA ILE A 100 8.48 -14.34 9.16
C ILE A 100 9.32 -13.40 10.02
N LEU A 101 9.24 -13.52 11.36
CA LEU A 101 10.05 -12.74 12.28
C LEU A 101 11.55 -12.94 12.08
N ARG A 102 12.00 -14.19 11.85
CA ARG A 102 13.41 -14.45 11.50
C ARG A 102 13.82 -13.77 10.21
N SER A 103 12.95 -13.77 9.20
CA SER A 103 13.21 -13.09 7.93
C SER A 103 13.34 -11.58 8.10
N LEU A 104 12.46 -10.95 8.90
CA LEU A 104 12.55 -9.53 9.24
C LEU A 104 13.86 -9.20 10.00
N LYS A 105 14.23 -10.01 11.01
CA LYS A 105 15.49 -9.82 11.75
C LYS A 105 16.72 -9.94 10.85
N ARG A 106 16.67 -10.82 9.84
CA ARG A 106 17.73 -10.93 8.83
C ARG A 106 17.79 -9.68 7.96
N MET A 107 16.66 -9.15 7.51
CA MET A 107 16.62 -7.88 6.78
C MET A 107 17.17 -6.73 7.62
N GLU A 108 16.78 -6.62 8.89
CA GLU A 108 17.33 -5.66 9.85
C GLU A 108 18.85 -5.79 9.98
N THR A 109 19.37 -7.01 10.14
CA THR A 109 20.82 -7.26 10.22
C THR A 109 21.53 -6.81 8.94
N LYS A 110 20.97 -7.12 7.77
CA LYS A 110 21.54 -6.68 6.48
C LYS A 110 21.55 -5.17 6.35
N ILE A 111 20.52 -4.49 6.88
CA ILE A 111 20.51 -3.02 6.90
C ILE A 111 21.67 -2.53 7.76
N ILE A 112 21.78 -3.01 9.00
CA ILE A 112 22.83 -2.60 9.95
C ILE A 112 24.24 -2.81 9.38
N LYS A 113 24.49 -3.96 8.74
CA LYS A 113 25.78 -4.35 8.15
C LYS A 113 26.10 -3.73 6.77
N ASP A 114 25.35 -2.71 6.35
CA ASP A 114 25.55 -2.03 5.05
C ASP A 114 25.31 -2.89 3.80
N GLU A 115 24.63 -4.03 3.95
CA GLU A 115 24.15 -4.89 2.87
C GLU A 115 22.75 -4.47 2.36
N THR A 116 22.36 -3.22 2.63
CA THR A 116 20.99 -2.72 2.38
C THR A 116 20.62 -2.77 0.90
N LYS A 117 21.56 -2.43 0.00
CA LYS A 117 21.29 -2.36 -1.45
C LYS A 117 20.85 -3.70 -2.00
N ASP A 118 21.62 -4.75 -1.74
CA ASP A 118 21.33 -6.08 -2.28
C ASP A 118 20.12 -6.72 -1.60
N MET A 119 19.93 -6.45 -0.31
CA MET A 119 18.69 -6.81 0.39
C MET A 119 17.46 -6.17 -0.26
N LEU A 120 17.49 -4.86 -0.56
CA LEU A 120 16.38 -4.15 -1.21
C LEU A 120 16.13 -4.67 -2.63
N LYS A 121 17.18 -4.95 -3.41
CA LYS A 121 17.03 -5.56 -4.75
C LYS A 121 16.32 -6.90 -4.67
N GLU A 122 16.73 -7.78 -3.74
CA GLU A 122 16.10 -9.08 -3.53
C GLU A 122 14.65 -8.92 -3.08
N PHE A 123 14.41 -8.06 -2.08
CA PHE A 123 13.07 -7.82 -1.54
C PHE A 123 12.11 -7.30 -2.60
N ILE A 124 12.50 -6.26 -3.35
CA ILE A 124 11.66 -5.68 -4.40
C ILE A 124 11.51 -6.66 -5.58
N HIS A 125 12.53 -7.44 -5.94
CA HIS A 125 12.35 -8.47 -6.95
C HIS A 125 11.29 -9.50 -6.53
N ARG A 126 11.39 -10.02 -5.30
CA ARG A 126 10.41 -10.96 -4.74
C ARG A 126 9.01 -10.36 -4.61
N SER A 127 8.91 -9.05 -4.34
CA SER A 127 7.61 -8.40 -4.19
C SER A 127 6.82 -8.34 -5.49
N PHE A 128 7.47 -8.30 -6.65
CA PHE A 128 6.79 -8.33 -7.95
C PHE A 128 6.45 -9.74 -8.44
N MET A 129 7.15 -10.78 -7.95
CA MET A 129 6.88 -12.17 -8.35
C MET A 129 5.41 -12.54 -8.12
N PRO A 130 4.75 -13.26 -9.04
CA PRO A 130 5.32 -13.95 -10.21
C PRO A 130 5.61 -13.04 -11.41
N ASN A 131 5.18 -11.78 -11.36
CA ASN A 131 5.43 -10.82 -12.42
C ASN A 131 6.84 -10.25 -12.34
N HIS A 132 7.24 -9.61 -13.44
CA HIS A 132 8.44 -8.78 -13.46
C HIS A 132 8.11 -7.37 -13.01
N MET A 133 9.12 -6.68 -12.50
CA MET A 133 9.04 -5.24 -12.25
C MET A 133 8.87 -4.49 -13.56
N ASN A 134 8.01 -3.49 -13.58
CA ASN A 134 7.90 -2.62 -14.75
C ASN A 134 9.25 -1.94 -15.05
N ASN A 135 9.63 -1.85 -16.32
CA ASN A 135 10.90 -1.25 -16.77
C ASN A 135 11.07 0.22 -16.34
N SER A 136 10.00 1.02 -16.36
CA SER A 136 10.02 2.42 -15.94
C SER A 136 10.38 2.53 -14.45
N PHE A 137 9.63 1.83 -13.59
CA PHE A 137 9.88 1.79 -12.16
C PHE A 137 11.25 1.18 -11.83
N LYS A 138 11.62 0.10 -12.53
CA LYS A 138 12.93 -0.57 -12.40
C LYS A 138 14.08 0.41 -12.55
N ASN A 139 14.10 1.16 -13.65
CA ASN A 139 15.19 2.11 -13.92
C ASN A 139 15.30 3.18 -12.84
N ILE A 140 14.16 3.70 -12.36
CA ILE A 140 14.12 4.69 -11.28
C ILE A 140 14.62 4.09 -9.97
N PHE A 141 14.09 2.93 -9.58
CA PHE A 141 14.46 2.23 -8.35
C PHE A 141 15.97 1.95 -8.27
N TYR A 142 16.54 1.35 -9.31
CA TYR A 142 17.97 1.01 -9.31
C TYR A 142 18.88 2.24 -9.27
N ARG A 143 18.49 3.36 -9.91
CA ARG A 143 19.22 4.63 -9.81
C ARG A 143 19.15 5.21 -8.39
N SER A 144 17.98 5.11 -7.76
CA SER A 144 17.73 5.59 -6.40
C SER A 144 18.46 4.81 -5.30
N LEU A 145 18.92 3.58 -5.57
CA LEU A 145 19.70 2.79 -4.61
C LEU A 145 21.05 3.44 -4.21
N GLY A 146 21.51 4.46 -4.93
CA GLY A 146 22.70 5.22 -4.57
C GLY A 146 22.54 6.06 -3.29
N SER A 147 21.31 6.47 -2.96
CA SER A 147 21.04 7.48 -1.93
C SER A 147 19.74 7.19 -1.16
N PHE A 148 19.71 6.10 -0.39
CA PHE A 148 18.57 5.75 0.47
C PHE A 148 18.76 6.18 1.92
N ASN A 149 17.64 6.44 2.60
CA ASN A 149 17.64 6.77 4.02
C ASN A 149 17.60 5.48 4.86
N LYS A 150 18.79 4.98 5.23
CA LYS A 150 18.99 3.77 6.03
C LYS A 150 18.23 3.83 7.37
N THR A 151 18.32 4.95 8.06
CA THR A 151 17.65 5.15 9.36
C THR A 151 16.14 5.04 9.22
N LEU A 152 15.57 5.64 8.18
CA LEU A 152 14.14 5.61 7.92
C LEU A 152 13.65 4.20 7.56
N LEU A 153 14.36 3.52 6.66
CA LEU A 153 14.07 2.14 6.29
C LEU A 153 14.11 1.23 7.52
N LEU A 154 15.13 1.35 8.35
CA LEU A 154 15.26 0.53 9.57
C LEU A 154 14.15 0.84 10.58
N GLY A 155 13.87 2.12 10.81
CA GLY A 155 12.82 2.55 11.74
C GLY A 155 11.45 2.02 11.34
N ASP A 156 11.10 2.15 10.05
CA ASP A 156 9.82 1.68 9.53
C ASP A 156 9.77 0.14 9.41
N LEU A 157 10.90 -0.54 9.17
CA LEU A 157 10.94 -2.01 9.20
C LEU A 157 10.61 -2.54 10.60
N LYS A 158 11.15 -1.89 11.65
CA LYS A 158 10.88 -2.26 13.06
C LYS A 158 9.41 -2.12 13.44
N GLN A 159 8.67 -1.26 12.76
CA GLN A 159 7.23 -1.10 12.97
C GLN A 159 6.43 -2.37 12.60
N LEU A 160 6.99 -3.26 11.77
CA LEU A 160 6.36 -4.53 11.39
C LEU A 160 6.33 -5.55 12.54
N TYR A 161 7.15 -5.35 13.58
CA TYR A 161 7.13 -6.18 14.79
C TYR A 161 5.95 -5.87 15.72
N ILE A 162 5.36 -4.69 15.56
CA ILE A 162 4.36 -4.16 16.49
C ILE A 162 2.98 -4.71 16.11
N ASN A 163 2.31 -5.30 17.09
CA ASN A 163 0.90 -5.59 17.01
C ASN A 163 0.10 -4.33 17.33
N ARG A 164 -0.87 -4.02 16.47
CA ARG A 164 -1.73 -2.85 16.51
C ARG A 164 -3.16 -3.29 16.79
N ASP A 165 -3.85 -2.41 17.50
CA ASP A 165 -5.29 -2.49 17.67
C ASP A 165 -6.00 -2.27 16.33
N ILE A 166 -7.28 -2.64 16.30
CA ILE A 166 -8.15 -2.43 15.15
C ILE A 166 -8.27 -0.92 14.86
N PRO A 167 -8.26 -0.48 13.60
CA PRO A 167 -8.27 0.95 13.26
C PRO A 167 -9.66 1.60 13.45
N LEU A 168 -10.12 1.71 14.70
CA LEU A 168 -11.40 2.34 15.09
C LEU A 168 -11.54 3.81 14.70
N PHE A 169 -10.44 4.43 14.23
CA PHE A 169 -10.46 5.78 13.72
C PHE A 169 -11.07 5.90 12.31
N LEU A 170 -11.24 4.79 11.59
CA LEU A 170 -11.88 4.79 10.28
C LEU A 170 -13.36 5.14 10.42
N ARG A 171 -13.88 5.89 9.45
CA ARG A 171 -15.31 6.14 9.33
C ARG A 171 -16.05 4.85 9.01
N LYS A 172 -17.12 4.56 9.76
CA LYS A 172 -17.90 3.33 9.57
C LYS A 172 -18.64 3.27 8.23
N ASP A 173 -19.02 4.44 7.71
CA ASP A 173 -19.67 4.61 6.40
C ASP A 173 -18.68 4.71 5.23
N CYS A 174 -17.36 4.62 5.50
CA CYS A 174 -16.36 4.64 4.45
C CYS A 174 -16.43 3.35 3.62
N LYS A 175 -16.42 3.49 2.30
CA LYS A 175 -16.35 2.34 1.41
C LYS A 175 -14.92 1.81 1.36
N ILE A 176 -14.72 0.54 1.66
CA ILE A 176 -13.40 -0.09 1.58
C ILE A 176 -13.37 -1.09 0.44
N ILE A 177 -12.41 -0.92 -0.46
CA ILE A 177 -12.07 -1.87 -1.51
C ILE A 177 -10.78 -2.55 -1.09
N PHE A 178 -10.83 -3.86 -0.88
CA PHE A 178 -9.74 -4.65 -0.36
C PHE A 178 -9.20 -5.54 -1.48
N ILE A 179 -8.03 -5.19 -2.01
CA ILE A 179 -7.39 -5.92 -3.11
C ILE A 179 -6.32 -6.85 -2.53
N LYS A 180 -6.50 -8.15 -2.78
CA LYS A 180 -5.60 -9.21 -2.34
C LYS A 180 -4.99 -9.92 -3.54
N SER A 181 -3.69 -10.10 -3.51
CA SER A 181 -2.95 -10.86 -4.52
C SER A 181 -2.72 -12.29 -4.03
N GLU A 182 -3.02 -13.28 -4.88
CA GLU A 182 -2.98 -14.69 -4.45
C GLU A 182 -1.56 -15.26 -4.39
N ASN A 183 -0.60 -14.64 -5.09
CA ASN A 183 0.81 -15.03 -5.08
C ASN A 183 1.69 -14.03 -4.32
N ASP A 184 1.15 -13.39 -3.29
CA ASP A 184 1.92 -12.50 -2.42
C ASP A 184 2.96 -13.29 -1.59
N LEU A 185 4.24 -13.12 -1.94
CA LEU A 185 5.36 -13.76 -1.24
C LEU A 185 5.87 -12.96 -0.03
N ILE A 186 5.32 -11.77 0.21
CA ILE A 186 5.77 -10.83 1.24
C ILE A 186 4.82 -10.84 2.44
N LEU A 187 3.51 -10.74 2.18
CA LEU A 187 2.48 -10.73 3.21
C LEU A 187 1.80 -12.09 3.30
N ASP A 188 1.80 -12.69 4.50
CA ASP A 188 1.09 -13.95 4.71
C ASP A 188 -0.44 -13.76 4.61
N ASN A 189 -1.09 -14.75 4.00
CA ASN A 189 -2.53 -14.78 3.79
C ASN A 189 -3.36 -14.61 5.07
N GLU A 190 -2.88 -15.11 6.20
CA GLU A 190 -3.54 -14.97 7.50
C GLU A 190 -3.52 -13.52 7.98
N SER A 191 -2.39 -12.82 7.87
CA SER A 191 -2.29 -11.39 8.23
C SER A 191 -3.26 -10.52 7.43
N ASN A 192 -3.40 -10.83 6.15
CA ASN A 192 -4.33 -10.16 5.25
C ASN A 192 -5.81 -10.47 5.60
N ASN A 193 -6.14 -11.75 5.81
CA ASN A 193 -7.50 -12.18 6.20
C ASN A 193 -7.90 -11.62 7.56
N ASN A 194 -7.00 -11.63 8.55
CA ASN A 194 -7.26 -11.06 9.88
C ASN A 194 -7.58 -9.57 9.80
N PHE A 195 -6.96 -8.84 8.86
CA PHE A 195 -7.30 -7.44 8.66
C PHE A 195 -8.69 -7.27 8.03
N LEU A 196 -9.00 -8.04 6.99
CA LEU A 196 -10.34 -8.04 6.37
C LEU A 196 -11.44 -8.36 7.40
N ASP A 197 -11.23 -9.38 8.23
CA ASP A 197 -12.14 -9.77 9.31
C ASP A 197 -12.30 -8.66 10.35
N SER A 198 -11.22 -7.95 10.67
CA SER A 198 -11.29 -6.80 11.58
C SER A 198 -12.09 -5.65 10.99
N LEU A 199 -11.98 -5.42 9.67
CA LEU A 199 -12.76 -4.38 8.97
C LEU A 199 -14.25 -4.74 8.92
N ASN A 200 -14.59 -6.00 8.62
CA ASN A 200 -15.97 -6.52 8.66
C ASN A 200 -16.66 -6.29 10.02
N LYS A 201 -15.90 -6.24 11.11
CA LYS A 201 -16.44 -6.02 12.47
C LYS A 201 -16.73 -4.55 12.80
N ILE A 202 -16.10 -3.60 12.10
CA ILE A 202 -16.15 -2.18 12.49
C ILE A 202 -16.90 -1.29 11.50
N LEU A 203 -17.04 -1.70 10.24
CA LEU A 203 -17.69 -0.91 9.20
C LEU A 203 -19.18 -1.24 9.13
N ASP A 204 -19.97 -0.26 8.70
CA ASP A 204 -21.42 -0.45 8.49
C ASP A 204 -21.69 -1.32 7.24
N ARG A 205 -20.72 -1.38 6.32
CA ARG A 205 -20.74 -2.21 5.12
C ARG A 205 -19.45 -3.02 5.04
N ASN A 206 -19.57 -4.29 4.67
CA ASN A 206 -18.41 -5.15 4.46
C ASN A 206 -17.51 -4.60 3.34
N PRO A 207 -16.18 -4.70 3.47
CA PRO A 207 -15.28 -4.35 2.38
C PRO A 207 -15.54 -5.18 1.12
N ILE A 208 -15.40 -4.55 -0.04
CA ILE A 208 -15.46 -5.22 -1.34
C ILE A 208 -14.12 -5.91 -1.56
N LEU A 209 -14.11 -7.24 -1.54
CA LEU A 209 -12.90 -8.04 -1.73
C LEU A 209 -12.66 -8.32 -3.22
N ILE A 210 -11.49 -7.93 -3.72
CA ILE A 210 -10.99 -8.31 -5.04
C ILE A 210 -9.79 -9.24 -4.85
N LYS A 211 -9.81 -10.42 -5.49
CA LYS A 211 -8.67 -11.34 -5.53
C LYS A 211 -8.02 -11.30 -6.90
N LEU A 212 -6.70 -11.20 -6.93
CA LEU A 212 -5.91 -11.15 -8.16
C LEU A 212 -4.98 -12.38 -8.24
N ALA A 213 -5.36 -13.33 -9.10
CA ALA A 213 -4.73 -14.66 -9.16
C ALA A 213 -3.29 -14.66 -9.70
N GLN A 214 -2.90 -13.66 -10.49
CA GLN A 214 -1.58 -13.61 -11.15
C GLN A 214 -0.76 -12.40 -10.68
N GLN A 215 -1.00 -11.93 -9.46
CA GLN A 215 -0.30 -10.77 -8.92
C GLN A 215 0.54 -11.14 -7.70
N GLY A 216 1.67 -10.44 -7.56
CA GLY A 216 2.53 -10.49 -6.40
C GLY A 216 2.13 -9.46 -5.34
N HIS A 217 3.03 -9.22 -4.40
CA HIS A 217 2.84 -8.16 -3.41
C HIS A 217 2.73 -6.77 -4.05
N CYS A 218 3.61 -6.47 -5.00
CA CYS A 218 3.56 -5.31 -5.86
C CYS A 218 2.82 -5.69 -7.13
N LEU A 219 1.73 -4.96 -7.40
CA LEU A 219 0.96 -5.16 -8.62
C LEU A 219 1.80 -4.78 -9.85
N ASN A 220 1.49 -5.40 -10.99
CA ASN A 220 2.01 -5.01 -12.29
C ASN A 220 1.04 -5.40 -13.42
N ASN A 221 1.14 -4.70 -14.58
CA ASN A 221 0.41 -5.01 -15.81
C ASN A 221 -1.12 -5.16 -15.62
N LEU A 222 -1.73 -4.24 -14.87
CA LEU A 222 -3.19 -4.21 -14.71
C LEU A 222 -3.74 -2.79 -14.79
N ASN A 223 -4.98 -2.68 -15.29
CA ASN A 223 -5.70 -1.43 -15.32
C ASN A 223 -6.45 -1.21 -14.00
N LEU A 224 -5.76 -0.60 -13.03
CA LEU A 224 -6.35 -0.31 -11.72
C LEU A 224 -7.54 0.65 -11.84
N TYR A 225 -7.51 1.56 -12.82
CA TYR A 225 -8.60 2.49 -13.05
C TYR A 225 -9.90 1.77 -13.44
N GLU A 226 -9.85 0.86 -14.42
CA GLU A 226 -11.01 0.08 -14.85
C GLU A 226 -11.56 -0.80 -13.73
N ILE A 227 -10.69 -1.48 -12.99
CA ILE A 227 -11.10 -2.32 -11.85
C ILE A 227 -11.89 -1.48 -10.82
N LEU A 228 -11.36 -0.32 -10.45
CA LEU A 228 -12.03 0.55 -9.48
C LEU A 228 -13.26 1.25 -10.06
N LEU A 229 -13.26 1.59 -11.35
CA LEU A 229 -14.40 2.23 -12.01
C LEU A 229 -15.63 1.31 -12.03
N ASN A 230 -15.44 0.02 -12.33
CA ASN A 230 -16.54 -0.94 -12.35
C ASN A 230 -17.22 -1.01 -10.99
N ILE A 231 -16.43 -1.07 -9.91
CA ILE A 231 -16.95 -1.07 -8.54
C ILE A 231 -17.70 0.22 -8.21
N LEU A 232 -17.16 1.37 -8.61
CA LEU A 232 -17.82 2.66 -8.36
C LEU A 232 -19.14 2.82 -9.15
N ASN A 233 -19.28 2.13 -10.29
CA ASN A 233 -20.46 2.20 -11.15
C ASN A 233 -21.54 1.21 -10.73
N ASP A 234 -21.18 -0.01 -10.30
CA ASP A 234 -22.11 -1.04 -9.82
C ASP A 234 -22.93 -0.58 -8.60
N GLU A 235 -22.47 0.47 -7.90
CA GLU A 235 -23.16 1.06 -6.75
C GLU A 235 -24.14 2.20 -7.10
N ASN A 236 -24.21 2.62 -8.37
CA ASN A 236 -25.17 3.64 -8.85
C ASN A 236 -26.38 3.04 -9.59
N GLY A 237 -26.46 1.71 -9.69
CA GLY A 237 -27.64 0.96 -10.14
C GLY A 237 -28.38 0.35 -8.96
#